data_AF-A0A4Q2D3G8-F1
#
_entry.id   AF-A0A4Q2D3G8-F1
#
_cell.length_a   1.000
_cell.length_b   1.000
_cell.length_c   1.000
_cell.angle_alpha   90.00
_cell.angle_beta   90.00
_cell.angle_gamma   90.00
#
_symmetry.space_group_name_H-M   'P 1'
#
loop_
_entity.id
_entity.type
_entity.pdbx_description
1 polymer ?
#
loop_
_entity_poly.entity_id
_entity_poly.type
_entity_poly.pdbx_seq_one_letter_code
_entity_poly.pdbx_strand_id
1 'polypeptide(L)'
;MCTPECHPRPVSTFVLRAQVLLTKMRCVVCKTRSVCEDYVTCGLTCIEKLCKDGPTDTTMCNYCHKLPKISGKDQCGQTCADKSKIACLLCKVRPKNGRYQLCGKTCKRIATKSTPLIVEIPKHHTTYEMVENKFKNSWTAGASNPLPTIRKIFKIIENDNFLKPYDQYRAYSYCGTNGALLLTKVVLGNIRTVNGWNEVMSCPPGNDSVVFDRKVGTVSLNETIVYSNDAIRPVFLIIF
;
A
#
# COMPACT_ATOMS: atom_id res chain seq x y z
N MET A 1 24.73 -28.37 -14.57
CA MET A 1 25.73 -27.90 -13.61
C MET A 1 26.69 -27.02 -14.39
N CYS A 2 26.60 -25.70 -14.25
CA CYS A 2 27.47 -24.76 -14.96
C CYS A 2 27.97 -23.71 -13.96
N THR A 3 29.25 -23.77 -13.63
CA THR A 3 30.02 -22.69 -13.01
C THR A 3 30.68 -21.89 -14.12
N PRO A 4 30.69 -20.54 -14.07
CA PRO A 4 31.66 -19.78 -14.83
C PRO A 4 32.84 -19.41 -13.93
N GLU A 5 34.01 -19.90 -14.33
CA GLU A 5 35.33 -19.48 -13.85
C GLU A 5 35.59 -18.02 -14.25
N CYS A 6 36.04 -17.21 -13.29
CA CYS A 6 36.60 -15.88 -13.57
C CYS A 6 38.14 -16.00 -13.59
N HIS A 7 38.75 -15.75 -14.75
CA HIS A 7 40.20 -15.58 -14.90
C HIS A 7 40.68 -14.21 -14.37
N PRO A 8 41.89 -14.11 -13.80
CA PRO A 8 42.46 -12.83 -13.36
C PRO A 8 43.37 -12.19 -14.43
N ARG A 9 43.40 -10.85 -14.49
CA ARG A 9 44.53 -10.04 -15.05
C ARG A 9 44.66 -8.73 -14.25
N PRO A 10 45.75 -7.95 -14.43
CA PRO A 10 46.95 -7.99 -13.61
C PRO A 10 47.03 -6.80 -12.64
N VAL A 11 47.93 -6.94 -11.68
CA VAL A 11 48.21 -6.00 -10.60
C VAL A 11 48.87 -4.73 -11.14
N SER A 12 48.41 -3.55 -10.73
CA SER A 12 49.22 -2.34 -10.80
C SER A 12 48.93 -1.36 -9.65
N THR A 13 50.03 -0.93 -9.04
CA THR A 13 50.25 0.22 -8.17
C THR A 13 49.64 0.24 -6.76
N PHE A 14 50.57 0.18 -5.80
CA PHE A 14 50.44 0.44 -4.37
C PHE A 14 49.68 1.74 -4.10
N VAL A 15 48.50 1.62 -3.50
CA VAL A 15 47.90 2.66 -2.67
C VAL A 15 47.71 2.03 -1.30
N LEU A 16 48.27 2.67 -0.26
CA LEU A 16 48.14 2.28 1.14
C LEU A 16 46.68 1.96 1.46
N ARG A 17 46.37 0.66 1.58
CA ARG A 17 45.07 0.19 2.05
C ARG A 17 44.97 0.48 3.54
N ALA A 18 44.30 1.56 3.90
CA ALA A 18 43.58 1.60 5.17
C ALA A 18 42.62 0.40 5.16
N GLN A 19 42.96 -0.67 5.87
CA GLN A 19 42.02 -1.74 6.18
C GLN A 19 40.97 -1.17 7.12
N VAL A 20 40.00 -0.46 6.54
CA VAL A 20 38.71 -0.27 7.19
C VAL A 20 38.15 -1.69 7.33
N LEU A 21 38.19 -2.23 8.54
CA LEU A 21 37.38 -3.37 8.92
C LEU A 21 35.93 -2.99 8.61
N LEU A 22 35.47 -3.35 7.40
CA LEU A 22 34.06 -3.34 7.03
C LEU A 22 33.39 -4.30 8.00
N THR A 23 32.95 -3.76 9.14
CA THR A 23 32.15 -4.47 10.11
C THR A 23 30.93 -4.96 9.36
N LYS A 24 30.95 -6.24 8.97
CA LYS A 24 29.84 -6.87 8.27
C LYS A 24 28.59 -6.63 9.09
N MET A 25 27.67 -5.85 8.54
CA MET A 25 26.42 -5.53 9.22
C MET A 25 25.72 -6.83 9.62
N ARG A 26 25.20 -6.88 10.84
CA ARG A 26 24.47 -8.07 11.32
C ARG A 26 23.00 -7.96 10.97
N CYS A 27 22.38 -9.11 10.75
CA CYS A 27 20.95 -9.20 10.48
C CYS A 27 20.15 -8.60 11.64
N VAL A 28 19.23 -7.69 11.34
CA VAL A 28 18.44 -6.98 12.36
C VAL A 28 17.46 -7.88 13.10
N VAL A 29 17.19 -9.09 12.57
CA VAL A 29 16.27 -10.08 13.13
C VAL A 29 17.02 -11.13 13.97
N CYS A 30 17.94 -11.89 13.38
CA CYS A 30 18.63 -12.97 14.11
C CYS A 30 19.86 -12.50 14.87
N LYS A 31 20.42 -11.33 14.54
CA LYS A 31 21.64 -10.75 15.13
C LYS A 31 22.91 -11.65 15.06
N THR A 32 22.85 -12.81 14.41
CA THR A 32 23.96 -13.77 14.29
C THR A 32 24.67 -13.66 12.94
N ARG A 33 23.93 -13.65 11.84
CA ARG A 33 24.49 -13.73 10.48
C ARG A 33 24.77 -12.33 9.91
N SER A 34 25.81 -12.22 9.09
CA SER A 34 26.07 -11.02 8.30
C SER A 34 25.01 -10.80 7.23
N VAL A 35 24.85 -9.56 6.78
CA VAL A 35 23.96 -9.18 5.67
C VAL A 35 24.76 -8.63 4.50
N CYS A 36 24.23 -8.81 3.29
CA CYS A 36 24.69 -8.09 2.10
C CYS A 36 24.44 -6.59 2.30
N GLU A 37 25.24 -5.75 1.64
CA GLU A 37 25.34 -4.31 1.88
C GLU A 37 23.99 -3.57 1.88
N ASP A 38 23.11 -3.87 0.91
CA ASP A 38 21.80 -3.23 0.77
C ASP A 38 20.67 -3.89 1.57
N TYR A 39 20.99 -4.89 2.39
CA TYR A 39 20.00 -5.67 3.12
C TYR A 39 20.14 -5.47 4.63
N VAL A 40 19.01 -5.58 5.33
CA VAL A 40 18.97 -5.60 6.80
C VAL A 40 18.74 -7.00 7.36
N THR A 41 18.45 -7.97 6.49
CA THR A 41 18.19 -9.37 6.87
C THR A 41 19.11 -10.32 6.13
N CYS A 42 19.54 -11.41 6.77
CA CYS A 42 20.48 -12.37 6.17
C CYS A 42 19.84 -13.38 5.20
N GLY A 43 18.51 -13.37 5.03
CA GLY A 43 17.84 -14.33 4.15
C GLY A 43 16.32 -14.29 4.26
N LEU A 44 15.66 -15.18 3.50
CA LEU A 44 14.20 -15.23 3.33
C LEU A 44 13.45 -15.42 4.66
N THR A 45 13.92 -16.30 5.54
CA THR A 45 13.29 -16.53 6.85
C THR A 45 13.31 -15.27 7.72
N CYS A 46 14.44 -14.55 7.75
CA CYS A 46 14.56 -13.33 8.54
C CYS A 46 13.75 -12.18 7.95
N ILE A 47 13.68 -12.01 6.62
CA ILE A 47 12.82 -10.98 6.02
C ILE A 47 11.33 -11.31 6.21
N GLU A 48 10.94 -12.58 6.16
CA GLU A 48 9.58 -13.01 6.48
C GLU A 48 9.21 -12.65 7.92
N LYS A 49 10.10 -12.94 8.87
CA LYS A 49 9.92 -12.56 10.27
C LYS A 49 9.86 -11.04 10.46
N LEU A 50 10.76 -10.28 9.82
CA LEU A 50 10.74 -8.81 9.86
C LEU A 50 9.42 -8.24 9.33
N CYS A 51 8.89 -8.82 8.24
CA CYS A 51 7.65 -8.36 7.63
C CYS A 51 6.39 -8.69 8.45
N LYS A 52 6.42 -9.76 9.25
CA LYS A 52 5.28 -10.20 10.07
C LYS A 52 5.30 -9.55 11.45
N ASP A 53 6.46 -9.59 12.09
CA ASP A 53 6.60 -9.28 13.52
C ASP A 53 7.23 -7.89 13.74
N GLY A 54 7.82 -7.31 12.69
CA GLY A 54 8.66 -6.13 12.81
C GLY A 54 10.07 -6.45 13.31
N PRO A 55 10.90 -5.43 13.56
CA PRO A 55 12.20 -5.62 14.20
C PRO A 55 12.01 -6.06 15.66
N THR A 56 12.91 -6.91 16.16
CA THR A 56 12.87 -7.38 17.55
C THR A 56 13.00 -6.25 18.56
N ASP A 57 13.67 -5.16 18.17
CA ASP A 57 13.87 -3.97 18.99
C ASP A 57 13.07 -2.79 18.42
N THR A 58 12.05 -2.38 19.16
CA THR A 58 11.12 -1.30 18.77
C THR A 58 11.65 0.10 19.08
N THR A 59 12.76 0.21 19.81
CA THR A 59 13.46 1.49 20.08
C THR A 59 14.30 1.95 18.89
N MET A 60 14.58 1.03 17.96
CA MET A 60 15.37 1.28 16.77
C MET A 60 14.56 1.95 15.67
N CYS A 61 15.22 2.78 14.86
CA CYS A 61 14.67 3.44 13.69
C CYS A 61 13.82 2.49 12.84
N ASN A 62 12.58 2.88 12.55
CA ASN A 62 11.64 2.06 11.79
C ASN A 62 12.01 1.90 10.30
N TYR A 63 13.03 2.62 9.81
CA TYR A 63 13.52 2.50 8.43
C TYR A 63 14.82 1.69 8.34
N CYS A 64 15.89 2.13 9.03
CA CYS A 64 17.19 1.47 8.90
C CYS A 64 17.36 0.30 9.87
N HIS A 65 16.65 0.32 11.02
CA HIS A 65 16.81 -0.60 12.14
C HIS A 65 18.25 -0.76 12.66
N LYS A 66 19.10 0.25 12.43
CA LYS A 66 20.54 0.25 12.81
C LYS A 66 20.85 1.20 13.96
N LEU A 67 20.08 2.27 14.09
CA LEU A 67 20.28 3.33 15.08
C LEU A 67 19.00 3.55 15.88
N PRO A 68 19.09 3.97 17.15
CA PRO A 68 17.92 4.34 17.95
C PRO A 68 17.10 5.46 17.30
N LYS A 69 15.81 5.48 17.60
CA LYS A 69 14.91 6.59 17.25
C LYS A 69 15.34 7.87 17.95
N ILE A 70 15.16 9.00 17.27
CA ILE A 70 15.19 10.31 17.93
C ILE A 70 13.90 10.43 18.78
N SER A 71 13.99 11.05 19.96
CA SER A 71 12.83 11.26 20.83
C SER A 71 11.66 11.89 20.08
N GLY A 72 10.46 11.28 20.18
CA GLY A 72 9.25 11.71 19.49
C GLY A 72 9.23 11.47 17.97
N LYS A 73 10.20 10.72 17.42
CA LYS A 73 10.29 10.38 15.99
C LYS A 73 10.39 8.88 15.77
N ASP A 74 9.98 8.43 14.59
CA ASP A 74 10.11 7.02 14.19
C ASP A 74 11.47 6.69 13.53
N GLN A 75 12.27 7.70 13.22
CA GLN A 75 13.54 7.56 12.51
C GLN A 75 14.71 8.13 13.32
N CYS A 76 15.92 7.65 13.02
CA CYS A 76 17.18 8.05 13.66
C CYS A 76 17.78 9.35 13.10
N GLY A 77 17.13 10.01 12.14
CA GLY A 77 17.64 11.22 11.50
C GLY A 77 16.94 11.53 10.18
N GLN A 78 17.24 12.72 9.64
CA GLN A 78 16.56 13.27 8.46
C GLN A 78 16.65 12.35 7.24
N THR A 79 17.83 11.79 6.95
CA THR A 79 18.02 10.84 5.84
C THR A 79 17.10 9.62 5.94
N CYS A 80 16.92 9.05 7.14
CA CYS A 80 16.00 7.93 7.33
C CYS A 80 14.54 8.38 7.28
N ALA A 81 14.23 9.58 7.80
CA ALA A 81 12.89 10.15 7.69
C ALA A 81 12.50 10.32 6.21
N ASP A 82 13.36 10.91 5.38
CA ASP A 82 13.09 11.11 3.96
C ASP A 82 12.98 9.80 3.18
N LYS A 83 13.89 8.84 3.43
CA LYS A 83 13.78 7.52 2.80
C LYS A 83 12.54 6.74 3.24
N SER A 84 12.06 6.97 4.47
CA SER A 84 10.84 6.33 4.96
C SER A 84 9.58 6.78 4.24
N LYS A 85 9.56 8.00 3.67
CA LYS A 85 8.40 8.55 2.95
C LYS A 85 8.01 7.72 1.73
N ILE A 86 8.97 7.00 1.13
CA ILE A 86 8.77 6.14 -0.03
C ILE A 86 9.05 4.67 0.28
N ALA A 87 9.11 4.26 1.54
CA ALA A 87 9.44 2.90 1.91
C ALA A 87 8.33 1.90 1.57
N CYS A 88 8.70 0.65 1.35
CA CYS A 88 7.79 -0.48 1.26
C CYS A 88 6.91 -0.54 2.50
N LEU A 89 5.59 -0.59 2.34
CA LEU A 89 4.67 -0.60 3.47
C LEU A 89 4.82 -1.87 4.34
N LEU A 90 5.28 -2.98 3.75
CA LEU A 90 5.45 -4.24 4.48
C LEU A 90 6.78 -4.31 5.23
N CYS A 91 7.91 -4.13 4.55
CA CYS A 91 9.22 -4.32 5.19
C CYS A 91 9.80 -3.03 5.77
N LYS A 92 9.31 -1.86 5.36
CA LYS A 92 9.72 -0.51 5.81
C LYS A 92 11.20 -0.14 5.62
N VAL A 93 12.00 -1.04 5.04
CA VAL A 93 13.48 -0.90 4.95
C VAL A 93 14.01 -0.60 3.55
N ARG A 94 13.16 -0.70 2.52
CA ARG A 94 13.54 -0.50 1.11
C ARG A 94 12.52 0.40 0.43
N PRO A 95 12.91 1.19 -0.58
CA PRO A 95 11.95 1.99 -1.33
C PRO A 95 10.91 1.09 -2.00
N LYS A 96 9.68 1.60 -2.09
CA LYS A 96 8.59 0.99 -2.83
C LYS A 96 8.91 0.96 -4.32
N ASN A 97 8.43 -0.05 -5.04
CA ASN A 97 8.70 -0.19 -6.46
C ASN A 97 7.77 0.72 -7.27
N GLY A 98 8.22 1.94 -7.59
CA GLY A 98 7.46 2.88 -8.41
C GLY A 98 6.06 3.15 -7.85
N ARG A 99 5.01 2.80 -8.60
CA ARG A 99 3.60 2.94 -8.19
C ARG A 99 3.10 1.88 -7.19
N TYR A 100 3.85 0.79 -7.01
CA TYR A 100 3.49 -0.29 -6.09
C TYR A 100 3.79 0.12 -4.64
N GLN A 101 3.06 -0.47 -3.69
CA GLN A 101 3.23 -0.20 -2.25
C GLN A 101 4.34 -1.05 -1.61
N LEU A 102 4.87 -2.02 -2.36
CA LEU A 102 5.85 -3.00 -1.89
C LEU A 102 7.14 -2.86 -2.71
N CYS A 103 8.28 -3.15 -2.10
CA CYS A 103 9.60 -3.00 -2.74
C CYS A 103 9.90 -4.07 -3.82
N GLY A 104 9.20 -5.20 -3.84
CA GLY A 104 9.47 -6.25 -4.83
C GLY A 104 8.76 -7.57 -4.58
N LYS A 105 9.10 -8.58 -5.39
CA LYS A 105 8.45 -9.90 -5.44
C LYS A 105 8.42 -10.61 -4.08
N THR A 106 9.49 -10.50 -3.29
CA THR A 106 9.55 -11.11 -1.95
C THR A 106 8.48 -10.54 -1.03
N CYS A 107 8.43 -9.21 -0.86
CA CYS A 107 7.40 -8.59 -0.04
C CYS A 107 5.99 -8.78 -0.62
N LYS A 108 5.83 -8.79 -1.96
CA LYS A 108 4.55 -9.16 -2.59
C LYS A 108 4.12 -10.55 -2.12
N ARG A 109 4.95 -11.57 -2.31
CA ARG A 109 4.66 -12.96 -1.93
C ARG A 109 4.34 -13.10 -0.45
N ILE A 110 5.07 -12.41 0.43
CA ILE A 110 4.83 -12.44 1.88
C ILE A 110 3.49 -11.81 2.20
N ALA A 111 3.22 -10.60 1.69
CA ALA A 111 1.94 -9.92 1.92
C ALA A 111 0.78 -10.77 1.40
N THR A 112 0.88 -11.30 0.18
CA THR A 112 -0.14 -12.15 -0.46
C THR A 112 -0.44 -13.42 0.31
N LYS A 113 0.59 -14.07 0.92
CA LYS A 113 0.39 -15.24 1.78
C LYS A 113 -0.35 -14.94 3.08
N SER A 114 -0.27 -13.69 3.55
CA SER A 114 -0.93 -13.24 4.78
C SER A 114 -2.27 -12.55 4.50
N THR A 115 -2.86 -12.75 3.33
CA THR A 115 -4.09 -12.05 2.93
C THR A 115 -5.35 -12.62 3.60
N PRO A 116 -6.35 -11.78 3.94
CA PRO A 116 -6.33 -10.32 3.82
C PRO A 116 -5.39 -9.68 4.86
N LEU A 117 -4.46 -8.82 4.41
CA LEU A 117 -3.47 -8.18 5.27
C LEU A 117 -3.77 -6.68 5.38
N ILE A 118 -3.95 -6.18 6.60
CA ILE A 118 -4.14 -4.76 6.87
C ILE A 118 -2.81 -4.17 7.34
N VAL A 119 -2.29 -3.19 6.60
CA VAL A 119 -1.00 -2.55 6.89
C VAL A 119 -1.23 -1.06 7.17
N GLU A 120 -0.81 -0.59 8.34
CA GLU A 120 -0.81 0.84 8.65
C GLU A 120 0.16 1.60 7.73
N ILE A 121 -0.34 2.67 7.10
CA ILE A 121 0.47 3.57 6.29
C ILE A 121 1.03 4.66 7.24
N PRO A 122 2.36 4.76 7.40
CA PRO A 122 2.95 5.76 8.28
C PRO A 122 2.55 7.19 7.87
N LYS A 123 2.34 8.05 8.87
CA LYS A 123 2.18 9.49 8.64
C LYS A 123 3.42 10.03 7.90
N HIS A 124 3.22 10.94 6.96
CA HIS A 124 4.26 11.47 6.04
C HIS A 124 4.77 10.49 4.97
N HIS A 125 4.19 9.30 4.84
CA HIS A 125 4.44 8.46 3.67
C HIS A 125 3.74 9.04 2.44
N THR A 126 4.32 8.96 1.24
CA THR A 126 3.73 9.55 0.03
C THR A 126 2.33 8.98 -0.27
N THR A 127 2.10 7.70 0.06
CA THR A 127 0.77 7.08 -0.07
C THR A 127 -0.21 7.62 0.98
N TYR A 128 0.26 7.96 2.18
CA TYR A 128 -0.56 8.62 3.20
C TYR A 128 -1.00 9.98 2.68
N GLU A 129 -0.04 10.82 2.25
CA GLU A 129 -0.28 12.17 1.73
C GLU A 129 -1.23 12.15 0.53
N MET A 130 -1.04 11.21 -0.39
CA MET A 130 -1.94 11.03 -1.54
C MET A 130 -3.39 10.75 -1.09
N VAL A 131 -3.59 9.83 -0.15
CA VAL A 131 -4.94 9.47 0.34
C VAL A 131 -5.55 10.62 1.14
N GLU A 132 -4.75 11.24 2.01
CA GLU A 132 -5.14 12.40 2.81
C GLU A 132 -5.58 13.56 1.93
N ASN A 133 -4.79 13.93 0.92
CA ASN A 133 -5.12 15.02 0.01
C ASN A 133 -6.38 14.71 -0.80
N LYS A 134 -6.55 13.46 -1.26
CA LYS A 134 -7.79 13.05 -1.94
C LYS A 134 -9.00 13.18 -1.04
N PHE A 135 -8.92 12.70 0.19
CA PHE A 135 -10.00 12.80 1.17
C PHE A 135 -10.38 14.27 1.40
N LYS A 136 -9.40 15.12 1.73
CA LYS A 136 -9.61 16.54 1.99
C LYS A 136 -10.22 17.27 0.80
N ASN A 137 -9.72 17.02 -0.40
CA ASN A 137 -10.20 17.69 -1.61
C ASN A 137 -11.60 17.23 -2.04
N SER A 138 -12.00 16.00 -1.68
CA SER A 138 -13.34 15.49 -1.96
C SER A 138 -14.39 15.85 -0.90
N TRP A 139 -13.97 16.38 0.25
CA TRP A 139 -14.87 16.67 1.35
C TRP A 139 -15.61 18.00 1.13
N THR A 140 -16.93 17.94 1.03
CA THR A 140 -17.77 19.15 0.97
C THR A 140 -18.01 19.66 2.39
N ALA A 141 -17.18 20.62 2.81
CA ALA A 141 -17.29 21.24 4.12
C ALA A 141 -18.55 22.13 4.22
N GLY A 142 -19.23 22.08 5.37
CA GLY A 142 -20.36 22.94 5.72
C GLY A 142 -20.36 23.28 7.21
N ALA A 143 -21.19 24.24 7.64
CA ALA A 143 -21.23 24.70 9.02
C ALA A 143 -21.56 23.58 10.04
N SER A 144 -22.35 22.60 9.64
CA SER A 144 -22.67 21.39 10.41
C SER A 144 -21.79 20.18 10.06
N ASN A 145 -20.84 20.33 9.13
CA ASN A 145 -19.99 19.26 8.62
C ASN A 145 -18.52 19.72 8.44
N PRO A 146 -17.78 19.94 9.54
CA PRO A 146 -16.36 20.27 9.46
C PRO A 146 -15.53 19.09 8.95
N LEU A 147 -14.40 19.38 8.31
CA LEU A 147 -13.46 18.37 7.85
C LEU A 147 -12.92 17.55 9.05
N PRO A 148 -13.09 16.22 9.08
CA PRO A 148 -12.66 15.41 10.21
C PRO A 148 -11.14 15.23 10.25
N THR A 149 -10.62 15.03 11.46
CA THR A 149 -9.19 14.78 11.67
C THR A 149 -8.85 13.31 11.41
N ILE A 150 -8.05 13.04 10.38
CA ILE A 150 -7.57 11.69 10.06
C ILE A 150 -6.62 11.20 11.16
N ARG A 151 -6.96 10.09 11.81
CA ARG A 151 -6.11 9.45 12.84
C ARG A 151 -5.10 8.47 12.26
N LYS A 152 -5.55 7.58 11.37
CA LYS A 152 -4.73 6.54 10.73
C LYS A 152 -5.27 6.22 9.35
N ILE A 153 -4.38 5.80 8.46
CA ILE A 153 -4.73 5.29 7.13
C ILE A 153 -4.16 3.88 7.02
N PHE A 154 -4.99 2.92 6.64
CA PHE A 154 -4.58 1.52 6.44
C PHE A 154 -4.67 1.13 4.98
N LYS A 155 -3.70 0.37 4.50
CA LYS A 155 -3.76 -0.32 3.22
C LYS A 155 -4.15 -1.78 3.43
N ILE A 156 -5.27 -2.18 2.83
CA ILE A 156 -5.62 -3.59 2.69
C ILE A 156 -4.83 -4.15 1.50
N ILE A 157 -4.12 -5.24 1.73
CA ILE A 157 -3.46 -6.05 0.71
C ILE A 157 -4.26 -7.34 0.59
N GLU A 158 -4.67 -7.64 -0.63
CA GLU A 158 -5.41 -8.84 -1.01
C GLU A 158 -4.57 -9.69 -1.97
N ASN A 159 -4.99 -10.92 -2.20
CA ASN A 159 -4.29 -11.81 -3.13
C ASN A 159 -4.80 -11.64 -4.56
N ASP A 160 -4.03 -12.17 -5.51
CA ASP A 160 -4.34 -12.05 -6.93
C ASP A 160 -5.70 -12.70 -7.28
N ASN A 161 -6.17 -13.71 -6.52
CA ASN A 161 -7.49 -14.31 -6.74
C ASN A 161 -8.63 -13.36 -6.34
N PHE A 162 -8.47 -12.58 -5.27
CA PHE A 162 -9.43 -11.54 -4.88
C PHE A 162 -9.38 -10.32 -5.82
N LEU A 163 -8.19 -9.97 -6.34
CA LEU A 163 -8.00 -8.77 -7.17
C LEU A 163 -8.29 -8.96 -8.66
N LYS A 164 -8.31 -10.20 -9.18
CA LYS A 164 -8.49 -10.47 -10.63
C LYS A 164 -9.83 -9.96 -11.18
N PRO A 165 -10.98 -10.23 -10.52
CA PRO A 165 -12.29 -9.72 -10.98
C PRO A 165 -12.39 -8.21 -10.80
N TYR A 166 -11.78 -7.69 -9.73
CA TYR A 166 -11.61 -6.27 -9.49
C TYR A 166 -10.87 -5.63 -10.68
N ASP A 167 -9.61 -5.96 -10.99
CA ASP A 167 -8.75 -5.35 -12.03
C ASP A 167 -9.36 -5.12 -13.41
N GLN A 168 -10.39 -5.87 -13.75
CA GLN A 168 -11.15 -5.68 -14.97
C GLN A 168 -12.03 -4.41 -14.99
N TYR A 169 -12.00 -3.58 -13.93
CA TYR A 169 -13.19 -2.76 -13.67
C TYR A 169 -13.14 -1.31 -13.08
N ARG A 170 -12.01 -0.65 -12.77
CA ARG A 170 -12.02 0.56 -11.89
C ARG A 170 -12.63 1.84 -12.50
N ALA A 171 -13.78 2.33 -12.00
CA ALA A 171 -14.16 3.77 -12.07
C ALA A 171 -15.29 4.24 -11.10
N TYR A 172 -14.91 4.69 -9.88
CA TYR A 172 -15.56 5.68 -8.96
C TYR A 172 -16.86 5.42 -8.12
N SER A 173 -17.04 6.24 -7.05
CA SER A 173 -17.85 6.04 -5.80
C SER A 173 -18.25 7.37 -5.08
N TYR A 174 -19.18 7.35 -4.07
CA TYR A 174 -19.36 8.35 -2.96
C TYR A 174 -20.16 7.84 -1.70
N CYS A 175 -19.89 8.38 -0.47
CA CYS A 175 -20.81 8.54 0.72
C CYS A 175 -20.15 9.37 1.90
N GLY A 176 -20.96 9.85 2.89
CA GLY A 176 -20.68 10.91 3.90
C GLY A 176 -20.79 10.57 5.42
N THR A 177 -21.34 11.47 6.24
CA THR A 177 -20.69 12.32 7.29
C THR A 177 -20.19 11.75 8.62
N ASN A 178 -20.68 10.60 9.08
CA ASN A 178 -20.07 9.83 10.18
C ASN A 178 -20.42 8.37 9.86
N GLY A 179 -19.42 7.55 9.58
CA GLY A 179 -19.70 6.25 8.99
C GLY A 179 -18.48 5.49 8.53
N ALA A 180 -18.75 4.26 8.13
CA ALA A 180 -17.82 3.41 7.43
C ALA A 180 -18.14 3.49 5.92
N LEU A 181 -17.25 4.09 5.14
CA LEU A 181 -17.31 4.06 3.69
C LEU A 181 -16.43 2.93 3.16
N LEU A 182 -17.01 2.06 2.35
CA LEU A 182 -16.26 1.17 1.48
C LEU A 182 -16.01 1.90 0.15
N LEU A 183 -14.74 2.20 -0.14
CA LEU A 183 -14.34 2.59 -1.49
C LEU A 183 -14.18 1.30 -2.31
N THR A 184 -15.09 1.06 -3.24
CA THR A 184 -15.24 -0.19 -4.00
C THR A 184 -14.81 -0.04 -5.48
N LYS A 185 -14.57 -1.14 -6.18
CA LYS A 185 -14.81 -1.25 -7.65
C LYS A 185 -16.17 -1.87 -7.88
N VAL A 186 -16.81 -1.60 -9.01
CA VAL A 186 -18.24 -1.94 -9.25
C VAL A 186 -18.63 -2.32 -10.70
N VAL A 187 -18.45 -3.56 -11.21
CA VAL A 187 -18.51 -3.97 -12.65
C VAL A 187 -19.75 -3.58 -13.44
N LEU A 188 -19.64 -2.60 -14.35
CA LEU A 188 -20.74 -2.02 -15.14
C LEU A 188 -20.93 -2.70 -16.50
N GLY A 189 -19.89 -3.22 -17.15
CA GLY A 189 -20.01 -3.85 -18.47
C GLY A 189 -20.75 -2.97 -19.49
N ASN A 190 -21.76 -3.52 -20.17
CA ASN A 190 -22.66 -2.77 -21.04
C ASN A 190 -23.74 -2.04 -20.23
N ILE A 191 -23.70 -0.71 -20.25
CA ILE A 191 -24.52 0.17 -19.40
C ILE A 191 -25.80 0.57 -20.11
N ARG A 192 -26.92 0.55 -19.39
CA ARG A 192 -28.17 1.23 -19.79
C ARG A 192 -28.43 2.43 -18.89
N THR A 193 -28.70 3.59 -19.49
CA THR A 193 -29.21 4.74 -18.74
C THR A 193 -30.73 4.66 -18.67
N VAL A 194 -31.28 4.81 -17.46
CA VAL A 194 -32.72 4.79 -17.24
C VAL A 194 -33.13 5.93 -16.32
N ASN A 195 -34.40 6.33 -16.44
CA ASN A 195 -34.96 7.44 -15.67
C ASN A 195 -36.16 6.98 -14.82
N GLY A 196 -36.69 5.77 -15.08
CA GLY A 196 -37.77 5.15 -14.30
C GLY A 196 -37.24 4.19 -13.24
N TRP A 197 -37.74 4.32 -12.00
CA TRP A 197 -37.40 3.41 -10.89
C TRP A 197 -37.72 1.95 -11.21
N ASN A 198 -38.81 1.69 -11.91
CA ASN A 198 -39.22 0.36 -12.34
C ASN A 198 -38.22 -0.30 -13.30
N GLU A 199 -37.35 0.46 -13.96
CA GLU A 199 -36.35 -0.05 -14.90
C GLU A 199 -35.09 -0.58 -14.20
N VAL A 200 -34.92 -0.34 -12.88
CA VAL A 200 -33.74 -0.80 -12.12
C VAL A 200 -33.95 -2.11 -11.38
N MET A 201 -35.18 -2.64 -11.36
CA MET A 201 -35.56 -3.81 -10.54
C MET A 201 -34.91 -5.12 -11.02
N SER A 202 -34.44 -5.17 -12.26
CA SER A 202 -33.73 -6.30 -12.85
C SER A 202 -32.78 -5.82 -13.94
N CYS A 203 -31.73 -6.59 -14.21
CA CYS A 203 -30.80 -6.26 -15.28
C CYS A 203 -31.53 -6.27 -16.65
N PRO A 204 -31.53 -5.16 -17.40
CA PRO A 204 -32.12 -5.12 -18.74
C PRO A 204 -31.44 -6.12 -19.68
N PRO A 205 -32.18 -6.79 -20.58
CA PRO A 205 -31.58 -7.73 -21.52
C PRO A 205 -30.46 -7.10 -22.36
N GLY A 206 -29.31 -7.76 -22.41
CA GLY A 206 -28.14 -7.29 -23.16
C GLY A 206 -27.28 -6.26 -22.41
N ASN A 207 -27.64 -5.90 -21.18
CA ASN A 207 -26.86 -5.04 -20.31
C ASN A 207 -26.27 -5.82 -19.12
N ASP A 208 -25.29 -5.23 -18.46
CA ASP A 208 -24.68 -5.78 -17.24
C ASP A 208 -24.95 -4.89 -16.02
N SER A 209 -25.30 -3.62 -16.26
CA SER A 209 -25.62 -2.63 -15.23
C SER A 209 -26.53 -1.52 -15.72
N VAL A 210 -27.03 -0.75 -14.77
CA VAL A 210 -27.87 0.41 -15.02
C VAL A 210 -27.27 1.65 -14.37
N VAL A 211 -27.26 2.76 -15.12
CA VAL A 211 -27.12 4.11 -14.56
C VAL A 211 -28.51 4.71 -14.45
N PHE A 212 -28.94 4.96 -13.23
CA PHE A 212 -30.23 5.56 -12.93
C PHE A 212 -30.05 7.05 -12.74
N ASP A 213 -30.49 7.83 -13.74
CA ASP A 213 -30.48 9.30 -13.68
C ASP A 213 -31.76 9.76 -12.99
N ARG A 214 -31.64 9.94 -11.67
CA ARG A 214 -32.75 10.34 -10.83
C ARG A 214 -32.74 11.85 -10.69
N LYS A 215 -33.79 12.50 -11.19
CA LYS A 215 -34.06 13.91 -10.90
C LYS A 215 -34.81 14.06 -9.58
N VAL A 216 -34.21 14.76 -8.62
CA VAL A 216 -34.84 15.19 -7.37
C VAL A 216 -34.82 16.71 -7.32
N GLY A 217 -35.94 17.35 -7.71
CA GLY A 217 -35.99 18.80 -7.86
C GLY A 217 -35.05 19.28 -8.98
N THR A 218 -34.11 20.18 -8.65
CA THR A 218 -33.08 20.69 -9.57
C THR A 218 -31.79 19.86 -9.55
N VAL A 219 -31.69 18.84 -8.71
CA VAL A 219 -30.49 18.00 -8.55
C VAL A 219 -30.65 16.70 -9.34
N SER A 220 -29.70 16.41 -10.22
CA SER A 220 -29.53 15.10 -10.84
C SER A 220 -28.60 14.24 -9.99
N LEU A 221 -29.09 13.09 -9.54
CA LEU A 221 -28.30 12.05 -8.89
C LEU A 221 -28.13 10.90 -9.88
N ASN A 222 -26.87 10.55 -10.16
CA ASN A 222 -26.55 9.38 -10.97
C ASN A 222 -26.24 8.22 -10.04
N GLU A 223 -27.23 7.35 -9.84
CA GLU A 223 -27.04 6.10 -9.11
C GLU A 223 -26.64 5.00 -10.10
N THR A 224 -25.91 4.00 -9.60
CA THR A 224 -25.42 2.92 -10.44
C THR A 224 -25.75 1.59 -9.79
N ILE A 225 -26.49 0.76 -10.52
CA ILE A 225 -27.00 -0.52 -10.04
C ILE A 225 -26.29 -1.63 -10.80
N VAL A 226 -25.65 -2.53 -10.06
CA VAL A 226 -25.07 -3.78 -10.57
C VAL A 226 -25.87 -4.95 -10.04
N TYR A 227 -26.02 -5.98 -10.88
CA TYR A 227 -26.89 -7.13 -10.59
C TYR A 227 -26.11 -8.40 -10.22
N SER A 228 -24.79 -8.31 -10.14
CA SER A 228 -23.90 -9.42 -9.72
C SER A 228 -23.03 -8.98 -8.55
N ASN A 229 -22.93 -9.83 -7.53
CA ASN A 229 -22.00 -9.61 -6.42
C ASN A 229 -20.55 -9.58 -6.89
N ASP A 230 -20.20 -10.25 -7.99
CA ASP A 230 -18.83 -10.27 -8.54
C ASP A 230 -18.44 -8.96 -9.21
N ALA A 231 -19.43 -8.12 -9.52
CA ALA A 231 -19.17 -6.78 -10.00
C ALA A 231 -18.53 -5.92 -8.91
N ILE A 232 -18.90 -6.10 -7.64
CA ILE A 232 -18.51 -5.18 -6.57
C ILE A 232 -17.46 -5.75 -5.61
N ARG A 233 -16.38 -5.00 -5.33
CA ARG A 233 -15.36 -5.39 -4.34
C ARG A 233 -14.83 -4.19 -3.53
N PRO A 234 -14.86 -4.24 -2.18
CA PRO A 234 -14.31 -3.19 -1.32
C PRO A 234 -12.77 -3.21 -1.30
N VAL A 235 -12.16 -2.04 -1.34
CA VAL A 235 -10.69 -1.88 -1.51
C VAL A 235 -10.07 -1.13 -0.36
N PHE A 236 -10.82 -0.14 0.11
CA PHE A 236 -10.48 0.68 1.25
C PHE A 236 -11.72 0.77 2.11
N LEU A 237 -11.54 0.53 3.39
CA LEU A 237 -12.50 0.88 4.43
C LEU A 237 -12.02 2.20 5.02
N ILE A 238 -12.87 3.22 4.96
CA ILE A 238 -12.62 4.55 5.53
C ILE A 238 -13.63 4.73 6.66
N ILE A 239 -13.14 5.00 7.86
CA ILE A 239 -13.97 5.32 9.03
C ILE A 239 -13.73 6.78 9.36
N PHE A 240 -14.81 7.56 9.48
CA PHE A 240 -14.75 8.99 9.75
C PHE A 240 -15.96 9.43 10.57
#